data_AF-A0A511Z459-F1
#
_entry.id   AF-A0A511Z459-F1
#
_cell.length_a   1.000
_cell.length_b   1.000
_cell.length_c   1.000
_cell.angle_alpha   90.00
_cell.angle_beta   90.00
_cell.angle_gamma   90.00
#
_symmetry.space_group_name_H-M   'P 1'
#
loop_
_entity.id
_entity.type
_entity.pdbx_description
1 polymer ?
#
loop_
_entity_poly.entity_id
_entity_poly.type
_entity_poly.pdbx_seq_one_letter_code
_entity_poly.pdbx_strand_id
1 'polypeptide(L)'
;MIIGLTGSIATGKSTVSRMLKEKGYKIVDADEISRQVVEPGSTVLEEIASVLGSDLILPTGELDRDKLGALIFNDPLEREKLNKIIHPAIRQEMVRQKEFWLEKGSHTVIMDIPLLFESKLQSYVEKIIVVSVAPSIQRERLMARNNLSLEEADARITSQLPVSEKEKGADAVINNDGTLEETERQLDAILSKWNAKL
;
A
#
# COMPACT_ATOMS: atom_id res chain seq x y z
N MET A 1 -0.71 -19.27 3.46
CA MET A 1 -1.66 -18.46 2.69
C MET A 1 -1.20 -17.03 2.69
N ILE A 2 -1.12 -16.41 1.52
CA ILE A 2 -0.74 -15.00 1.40
C ILE A 2 -1.94 -14.19 0.93
N ILE A 3 -2.40 -13.25 1.75
CA ILE A 3 -3.56 -12.40 1.44
C ILE A 3 -3.07 -11.00 1.10
N GLY A 4 -3.32 -10.54 -0.12
CA GLY A 4 -3.16 -9.13 -0.50
C GLY A 4 -4.31 -8.30 0.01
N LEU A 5 -4.05 -7.32 0.85
CA LEU A 5 -5.01 -6.30 1.24
C LEU A 5 -4.76 -5.06 0.39
N THR A 6 -5.78 -4.60 -0.32
CA THR A 6 -5.68 -3.40 -1.14
C THR A 6 -6.97 -2.58 -1.09
N GLY A 7 -6.89 -1.37 -1.62
CA GLY A 7 -7.98 -0.40 -1.58
C GLY A 7 -7.47 0.93 -2.09
N SER A 8 -8.32 1.69 -2.77
CA SER A 8 -7.96 3.02 -3.24
C SER A 8 -7.94 4.04 -2.09
N ILE A 9 -7.44 5.25 -2.37
CA ILE A 9 -7.38 6.33 -1.38
C ILE A 9 -8.73 6.55 -0.68
N ALA A 10 -8.71 6.77 0.63
CA ALA A 10 -9.90 7.04 1.46
C ALA A 10 -10.98 5.92 1.51
N THR A 11 -10.66 4.70 1.09
CA THR A 11 -11.56 3.53 1.23
C THR A 11 -11.60 2.92 2.63
N GLY A 12 -10.62 3.26 3.49
CA GLY A 12 -10.52 2.69 4.85
C GLY A 12 -9.74 1.37 4.94
N LYS A 13 -8.90 1.07 3.96
CA LYS A 13 -7.92 -0.05 4.00
C LYS A 13 -7.14 -0.12 5.32
N SER A 14 -6.68 1.02 5.85
CA SER A 14 -5.94 1.08 7.11
C SER A 14 -6.77 0.60 8.31
N THR A 15 -8.09 0.79 8.29
CA THR A 15 -9.01 0.24 9.30
C THR A 15 -8.99 -1.28 9.27
N VAL A 16 -9.13 -1.87 8.08
CA VAL A 16 -9.10 -3.34 7.91
C VAL A 16 -7.72 -3.91 8.25
N SER A 17 -6.65 -3.23 7.85
CA SER A 17 -5.26 -3.59 8.21
C SER A 17 -5.05 -3.62 9.72
N ARG A 18 -5.58 -2.61 10.44
CA ARG A 18 -5.57 -2.57 11.91
C ARG A 18 -6.36 -3.73 12.52
N MET A 19 -7.57 -4.01 12.03
CA MET A 19 -8.38 -5.15 12.51
C MET A 19 -7.65 -6.48 12.33
N LEU A 20 -7.00 -6.70 11.19
CA LEU A 20 -6.19 -7.90 10.94
C LEU A 20 -5.02 -8.01 11.92
N LYS A 21 -4.32 -6.90 12.18
CA LYS A 21 -3.24 -6.84 13.16
C LYS A 21 -3.73 -7.16 14.58
N GLU A 22 -4.87 -6.60 14.98
CA GLU A 22 -5.52 -6.85 16.28
C GLU A 22 -5.95 -8.31 16.45
N LYS A 23 -6.35 -8.97 15.35
CA LYS A 23 -6.66 -10.42 15.32
C LYS A 23 -5.41 -11.31 15.30
N GLY A 24 -4.20 -10.72 15.26
CA GLY A 24 -2.93 -11.43 15.39
C GLY A 24 -2.21 -11.76 14.07
N TYR A 25 -2.76 -11.38 12.92
CA TYR A 25 -2.12 -11.63 11.63
C TYR A 25 -0.84 -10.81 11.46
N LYS A 26 0.13 -11.37 10.76
CA LYS A 26 1.36 -10.66 10.39
C LYS A 26 1.12 -9.82 9.15
N ILE A 27 1.40 -8.53 9.26
CA ILE A 27 1.25 -7.56 8.18
C ILE A 27 2.63 -7.24 7.62
N VAL A 28 2.77 -7.32 6.31
CA VAL A 28 3.88 -6.79 5.52
C VAL A 28 3.34 -5.56 4.81
N ASP A 29 3.70 -4.36 5.28
CA ASP A 29 3.17 -3.09 4.80
C ASP A 29 4.10 -2.48 3.74
N ALA A 30 3.61 -2.37 2.51
CA ALA A 30 4.40 -1.84 1.40
C ALA A 30 4.70 -0.33 1.55
N ASP A 31 3.83 0.44 2.21
CA ASP A 31 4.09 1.87 2.47
C ASP A 31 5.17 2.03 3.54
N GLU A 32 5.18 1.16 4.58
CA GLU A 32 6.27 1.13 5.57
C GLU A 32 7.60 0.73 4.92
N ILE A 33 7.59 -0.34 4.12
CA ILE A 33 8.77 -0.81 3.38
C ILE A 33 9.32 0.26 2.46
N SER A 34 8.46 1.04 1.78
CA SER A 34 8.90 2.14 0.92
C SER A 34 9.73 3.20 1.65
N ARG A 35 9.59 3.29 2.98
CA ARG A 35 10.41 4.16 3.84
C ARG A 35 11.67 3.45 4.31
N GLN A 36 11.54 2.20 4.75
CA GLN A 36 12.64 1.38 5.25
C GLN A 36 13.75 1.20 4.21
N VAL A 37 13.38 0.93 2.94
CA VAL A 37 14.38 0.65 1.90
C VAL A 37 15.27 1.84 1.56
N VAL A 38 14.88 3.06 1.94
CA VAL A 38 15.66 4.29 1.73
C VAL A 38 16.14 4.92 3.04
N GLU A 39 16.19 4.15 4.13
CA GLU A 39 16.77 4.64 5.38
C GLU A 39 18.26 4.99 5.23
N PRO A 40 18.80 5.89 6.07
CA PRO A 40 20.21 6.25 6.06
C PRO A 40 21.13 5.02 6.08
N GLY A 41 22.11 4.99 5.16
CA GLY A 41 23.05 3.87 5.02
C GLY A 41 22.53 2.68 4.21
N SER A 42 21.32 2.75 3.66
CA SER A 42 20.83 1.76 2.69
C SER A 42 21.52 1.93 1.33
N THR A 43 21.81 0.82 0.66
CA THR A 43 22.37 0.81 -0.69
C THR A 43 21.44 1.48 -1.72
N VAL A 44 20.12 1.42 -1.48
CA VAL A 44 19.10 2.03 -2.34
C VAL A 44 19.17 3.56 -2.25
N LEU A 45 19.37 4.13 -1.05
CA LEU A 45 19.53 5.57 -0.89
C LEU A 45 20.79 6.07 -1.59
N GLU A 46 21.90 5.33 -1.48
CA GLU A 46 23.15 5.63 -2.19
C GLU A 46 22.95 5.59 -3.72
N GLU A 47 22.24 4.58 -4.23
CA GLU A 47 21.94 4.47 -5.66
C GLU A 47 21.04 5.62 -6.15
N ILE A 48 20.00 5.98 -5.38
CA ILE A 48 19.17 7.16 -5.65
C ILE A 48 20.02 8.42 -5.76
N ALA A 49 20.90 8.67 -4.79
CA ALA A 49 21.77 9.83 -4.80
C ALA A 49 22.76 9.82 -5.98
N SER A 50 23.28 8.64 -6.35
CA SER A 50 24.17 8.51 -7.50
C SER A 50 23.47 8.78 -8.84
N VAL A 51 22.19 8.44 -8.97
CA VAL A 51 21.44 8.55 -10.24
C VAL A 51 20.72 9.89 -10.38
N LEU A 52 20.17 10.40 -9.28
CA LEU A 52 19.27 11.56 -9.28
C LEU A 52 19.90 12.83 -8.66
N GLY A 53 21.04 12.71 -7.99
CA GLY A 53 21.76 13.83 -7.40
C GLY A 53 22.07 13.62 -5.92
N SER A 54 23.33 13.87 -5.53
CA SER A 54 23.79 13.73 -4.14
C SER A 54 23.16 14.75 -3.20
N ASP A 55 22.63 15.83 -3.75
CA ASP A 55 21.93 16.89 -3.03
C ASP A 55 20.50 16.50 -2.59
N LEU A 56 20.10 15.24 -2.83
CA LEU A 56 18.91 14.60 -2.28
C LEU A 56 19.12 13.99 -0.89
N ILE A 57 20.36 13.95 -0.39
CA ILE A 57 20.66 13.49 0.97
C ILE A 57 20.83 14.72 1.87
N LEU A 58 20.04 14.78 2.93
CA LEU A 58 20.14 15.80 3.97
C LEU A 58 21.45 15.65 4.75
N PRO A 59 21.93 16.70 5.44
CA PRO A 59 23.09 16.60 6.34
C PRO A 59 22.94 15.54 7.43
N THR A 60 21.69 15.14 7.77
CA THR A 60 21.38 14.06 8.70
C THR A 60 21.62 12.66 8.12
N GLY A 61 21.88 12.55 6.81
CA GLY A 61 21.98 11.29 6.08
C GLY A 61 20.64 10.75 5.56
N GLU A 62 19.54 11.44 5.84
CA GLU A 62 18.20 11.05 5.40
C GLU A 62 17.89 11.56 3.98
N LEU A 63 16.97 10.88 3.29
CA LEU A 63 16.43 11.31 2.02
C LEU A 63 15.60 12.60 2.17
N ASP A 64 15.92 13.63 1.41
CA ASP A 64 15.09 14.82 1.25
C ASP A 64 13.86 14.49 0.39
N ARG A 65 12.78 14.09 1.07
CA ARG A 65 11.53 13.66 0.42
C ARG A 65 10.82 14.80 -0.31
N ASP A 66 10.90 16.02 0.20
CA ASP A 66 10.24 17.17 -0.42
C ASP A 66 10.95 17.52 -1.73
N LYS A 67 12.29 17.54 -1.72
CA LYS A 67 13.09 17.77 -2.91
C LYS A 67 12.94 16.64 -3.93
N LEU A 68 13.00 15.38 -3.50
CA LEU A 68 12.76 14.24 -4.38
C LEU A 68 11.35 14.32 -5.00
N GLY A 69 10.35 14.62 -4.18
CA GLY A 69 8.96 14.79 -4.60
C GLY A 69 8.81 15.87 -5.68
N ALA A 70 9.41 17.05 -5.47
CA ALA A 70 9.41 18.13 -6.44
C ALA A 70 10.12 17.74 -7.76
N LEU A 71 11.24 17.02 -7.68
CA LEU A 71 11.98 16.54 -8.86
C LEU A 71 11.12 15.59 -9.70
N ILE A 72 10.60 14.52 -9.11
CA ILE A 72 9.85 13.49 -9.85
C ILE A 72 8.44 13.92 -10.25
N PHE A 73 7.89 14.95 -9.59
CA PHE A 73 6.61 15.54 -9.99
C PHE A 73 6.74 16.33 -11.29
N ASN A 74 7.84 17.07 -11.45
CA ASN A 74 8.06 17.92 -12.61
C ASN A 74 8.74 17.20 -13.78
N ASP A 75 9.42 16.06 -13.53
CA ASP A 75 10.13 15.32 -14.56
C ASP A 75 9.73 13.82 -14.61
N PRO A 76 8.95 13.40 -15.63
CA PRO A 76 8.59 12.01 -15.83
C PRO A 76 9.76 11.05 -16.03
N LEU A 77 10.90 11.51 -16.59
CA LEU A 77 12.09 10.68 -16.80
C LEU A 77 12.80 10.42 -15.47
N GLU A 78 12.94 11.43 -14.61
CA GLU A 78 13.49 11.25 -13.26
C GLU A 78 12.61 10.35 -12.40
N ARG A 79 11.28 10.47 -12.54
CA ARG A 79 10.33 9.55 -11.91
C ARG A 79 10.52 8.11 -12.39
N GLU A 80 10.78 7.89 -13.68
CA GLU A 80 11.05 6.56 -14.21
C GLU A 80 12.36 5.98 -13.66
N LYS A 81 13.42 6.79 -13.58
CA LYS A 81 14.70 6.37 -12.98
C LYS A 81 14.53 5.99 -11.52
N LEU A 82 13.85 6.82 -10.71
CA LEU A 82 13.54 6.51 -9.31
C LEU A 82 12.80 5.17 -9.20
N ASN A 83 11.78 4.98 -10.03
CA ASN A 83 10.97 3.78 -10.03
C ASN A 83 11.80 2.52 -10.36
N LYS A 84 12.76 2.60 -11.28
CA LYS A 84 13.65 1.48 -11.60
C LYS A 84 14.52 1.04 -10.44
N ILE A 85 14.85 1.94 -9.51
CA ILE A 85 15.64 1.66 -8.31
C ILE A 85 14.73 1.17 -7.17
N ILE A 86 13.66 1.91 -6.88
CA ILE A 86 12.80 1.67 -5.71
C ILE A 86 11.93 0.42 -5.87
N HIS A 87 11.32 0.18 -7.03
CA HIS A 87 10.37 -0.93 -7.17
C HIS A 87 11.01 -2.30 -6.91
N PRO A 88 12.21 -2.61 -7.46
CA PRO A 88 12.92 -3.85 -7.11
C PRO A 88 13.22 -3.97 -5.62
N ALA A 89 13.69 -2.90 -4.97
CA ALA A 89 14.03 -2.91 -3.55
C ALA A 89 12.80 -3.19 -2.67
N ILE A 90 11.67 -2.52 -2.93
CA ILE A 90 10.41 -2.77 -2.20
C ILE A 90 9.95 -4.21 -2.40
N ARG A 91 10.03 -4.73 -3.63
CA ARG A 91 9.62 -6.12 -3.94
C ARG A 91 10.46 -7.15 -3.20
N GLN A 92 11.78 -6.96 -3.18
CA GLN A 92 12.69 -7.85 -2.46
C GLN A 92 12.41 -7.82 -0.96
N GLU A 93 12.23 -6.64 -0.37
CA GLU A 93 11.96 -6.51 1.06
C GLU A 93 10.59 -7.08 1.45
N MET A 94 9.56 -6.88 0.61
CA MET A 94 8.26 -7.52 0.77
C MET A 94 8.36 -9.05 0.80
N VAL A 95 9.12 -9.64 -0.12
CA VAL A 95 9.34 -11.09 -0.17
C VAL A 95 10.10 -11.55 1.08
N ARG A 96 11.16 -10.85 1.46
CA ARG A 96 11.97 -11.16 2.64
C ARG A 96 11.15 -11.16 3.93
N GLN A 97 10.34 -10.12 4.16
CA GLN A 97 9.50 -10.03 5.35
C GLN A 97 8.40 -11.09 5.35
N LYS A 98 7.79 -11.36 4.20
CA LYS A 98 6.81 -12.44 4.04
C LYS A 98 7.43 -13.80 4.40
N GLU A 99 8.58 -14.13 3.83
CA GLU A 99 9.29 -15.39 4.08
C GLU A 99 9.69 -15.53 5.55
N PHE A 100 10.21 -14.45 6.16
CA PHE A 100 10.52 -14.42 7.58
C PHE A 100 9.31 -14.83 8.45
N TRP A 101 8.11 -14.31 8.17
CA TRP A 101 6.92 -14.68 8.96
C TRP A 101 6.49 -16.13 8.73
N LEU A 102 6.60 -16.64 7.51
CA LEU A 102 6.32 -18.05 7.21
C LEU A 102 7.29 -18.98 7.96
N GLU A 103 8.58 -18.66 7.98
CA GLU A 103 9.59 -19.40 8.73
C GLU A 103 9.36 -19.37 10.25
N LYS A 104 8.77 -18.28 10.76
CA LYS A 104 8.34 -18.16 12.17
C LYS A 104 7.04 -18.89 12.48
N GLY A 105 6.47 -19.60 11.51
CA GLY A 105 5.29 -20.45 11.69
C GLY A 105 3.95 -19.77 11.45
N SER A 106 3.94 -18.56 10.89
CA SER A 106 2.67 -17.94 10.48
C SER A 106 2.06 -18.69 9.30
N HIS A 107 0.81 -19.14 9.45
CA HIS A 107 0.10 -19.83 8.37
C HIS A 107 -0.48 -18.84 7.37
N THR A 108 -0.80 -17.61 7.81
CA THR A 108 -1.32 -16.55 6.96
C THR A 108 -0.55 -15.25 7.17
N VAL A 109 -0.10 -14.65 6.06
CA VAL A 109 0.56 -13.34 6.05
C VAL A 109 -0.27 -12.39 5.19
N ILE A 110 -0.49 -11.18 5.69
CA ILE A 110 -1.19 -10.12 4.97
C ILE A 110 -0.15 -9.23 4.31
N MET A 111 -0.23 -9.10 2.99
CA MET A 111 0.54 -8.15 2.20
C MET A 111 -0.33 -6.89 2.01
N ASP A 112 -0.09 -5.86 2.81
CA ASP A 112 -0.83 -4.61 2.71
C ASP A 112 -0.22 -3.71 1.62
N ILE A 113 -0.86 -3.71 0.44
CA ILE A 113 -0.32 -3.10 -0.79
C ILE A 113 -1.41 -2.20 -1.42
N PRO A 114 -1.41 -0.87 -1.16
CA PRO A 114 -2.41 0.06 -1.72
C PRO A 114 -2.50 0.04 -3.25
N LEU A 115 -1.34 -0.09 -3.91
CA LEU A 115 -1.19 -0.06 -5.37
C LEU A 115 -0.98 -1.46 -5.98
N LEU A 116 -1.61 -2.49 -5.39
CA LEU A 116 -1.40 -3.90 -5.76
C LEU A 116 -1.66 -4.14 -7.26
N PHE A 117 -2.76 -3.59 -7.77
CA PHE A 117 -3.15 -3.76 -9.18
C PHE A 117 -2.31 -2.88 -10.11
N GLU A 118 -2.13 -1.61 -9.75
CA GLU A 118 -1.34 -0.64 -10.52
C GLU A 118 0.12 -1.09 -10.68
N SER A 119 0.68 -1.71 -9.65
CA SER A 119 2.06 -2.20 -9.63
C SER A 119 2.22 -3.62 -10.18
N LYS A 120 1.12 -4.25 -10.64
CA LYS A 120 1.06 -5.62 -11.17
C LYS A 120 1.63 -6.66 -10.19
N LEU A 121 1.28 -6.56 -8.91
CA LEU A 121 1.82 -7.39 -7.83
C LEU A 121 0.89 -8.55 -7.44
N GLN A 122 -0.14 -8.86 -8.24
CA GLN A 122 -1.09 -9.94 -7.97
C GLN A 122 -0.39 -11.30 -7.80
N SER A 123 0.73 -11.54 -8.50
CA SER A 123 1.50 -12.78 -8.39
C SER A 123 2.25 -12.95 -7.05
N TYR A 124 2.28 -11.92 -6.20
CA TYR A 124 2.90 -11.99 -4.87
C TYR A 124 1.96 -12.55 -3.80
N VAL A 125 0.68 -12.74 -4.13
CA VAL A 125 -0.38 -13.13 -3.19
C VAL A 125 -1.22 -14.27 -3.74
N GLU A 126 -1.87 -15.02 -2.86
CA GLU A 126 -2.75 -16.15 -3.19
C GLU A 126 -4.24 -15.74 -3.21
N LYS A 127 -4.60 -14.76 -2.37
CA LYS A 127 -5.95 -14.20 -2.24
C LYS A 127 -5.90 -12.69 -2.17
N ILE A 128 -6.86 -12.00 -2.77
CA ILE A 128 -6.94 -10.54 -2.75
C ILE A 128 -8.24 -10.08 -2.06
N ILE A 129 -8.11 -9.26 -1.03
CA ILE A 129 -9.19 -8.48 -0.42
C ILE A 129 -9.10 -7.04 -0.91
N VAL A 130 -10.17 -6.56 -1.54
CA VAL A 130 -10.33 -5.13 -1.87
C VAL A 130 -11.25 -4.48 -0.85
N VAL A 131 -10.77 -3.42 -0.19
CA VAL A 131 -11.61 -2.55 0.62
C VAL A 131 -12.19 -1.47 -0.29
N SER A 132 -13.52 -1.41 -0.33
CA SER A 132 -14.28 -0.55 -1.22
C SER A 132 -15.26 0.33 -0.47
N VAL A 133 -15.58 1.47 -1.06
CA VAL A 133 -16.61 2.40 -0.60
C VAL A 133 -17.29 3.04 -1.82
N ALA A 134 -18.51 3.52 -1.64
CA ALA A 134 -19.22 4.29 -2.65
C ALA A 134 -18.41 5.54 -3.06
N PRO A 135 -18.37 5.92 -4.35
CA PRO A 135 -17.60 7.07 -4.82
C PRO A 135 -17.94 8.41 -4.14
N SER A 136 -19.20 8.61 -3.72
CA SER A 136 -19.61 9.79 -2.94
C SER A 136 -18.92 9.80 -1.56
N ILE A 137 -18.94 8.66 -0.85
CA ILE A 137 -18.32 8.50 0.47
C ILE A 137 -16.80 8.61 0.36
N GLN A 138 -16.19 8.04 -0.68
CA GLN A 138 -14.75 8.15 -0.93
C GLN A 138 -14.30 9.62 -1.00
N ARG A 139 -15.03 10.43 -1.78
CA ARG A 139 -14.77 11.86 -1.97
C ARG A 139 -14.93 12.62 -0.66
N GLU A 140 -16.06 12.43 0.01
CA GLU A 140 -16.34 13.08 1.30
C GLU A 140 -15.25 12.79 2.34
N ARG A 141 -14.86 11.52 2.49
CA ARG A 141 -13.80 11.11 3.41
C ARG A 141 -12.44 11.71 3.04
N LEU A 142 -12.11 11.75 1.75
CA LEU A 142 -10.84 12.31 1.29
C LEU A 142 -10.77 13.82 1.54
N MET A 143 -11.84 14.55 1.21
CA MET A 143 -11.96 15.98 1.48
C MET A 143 -11.84 16.28 2.97
N ALA A 144 -12.60 15.58 3.82
CA ALA A 144 -12.59 15.79 5.26
C ALA A 144 -11.22 15.48 5.90
N ARG A 145 -10.56 14.40 5.45
CA ARG A 145 -9.26 13.97 6.01
C ARG A 145 -8.12 14.93 5.65
N ASN A 146 -8.15 15.52 4.45
CA ASN A 146 -7.03 16.26 3.89
C ASN A 146 -7.33 17.76 3.68
N ASN A 147 -8.52 18.24 4.07
CA ASN A 147 -9.01 19.60 3.88
C ASN A 147 -8.87 20.08 2.42
N LEU A 148 -9.38 19.28 1.48
CA LEU A 148 -9.25 19.50 0.05
C LEU A 148 -10.53 20.07 -0.58
N SER A 149 -10.37 20.76 -1.71
CA SER A 149 -11.49 21.05 -2.61
C SER A 149 -12.02 19.78 -3.27
N LEU A 150 -13.20 19.88 -3.88
CA LEU A 150 -13.78 18.78 -4.66
C LEU A 150 -12.87 18.40 -5.84
N GLU A 151 -12.35 19.40 -6.55
CA GLU A 151 -11.46 19.21 -7.70
C GLU A 151 -10.15 18.52 -7.30
N GLU A 152 -9.57 18.91 -6.16
CA GLU A 152 -8.35 18.29 -5.62
C GLU A 152 -8.60 16.83 -5.20
N ALA A 153 -9.75 16.55 -4.58
CA ALA A 153 -10.13 15.20 -4.20
C ALA A 153 -10.33 14.31 -5.44
N ASP A 154 -11.04 14.80 -6.46
CA ASP A 154 -11.30 14.09 -7.70
C ASP A 154 -10.00 13.84 -8.49
N ALA A 155 -9.09 14.82 -8.56
CA ALA A 155 -7.78 14.64 -9.17
C ALA A 155 -6.96 13.52 -8.50
N ARG A 156 -7.03 13.44 -7.16
CA ARG A 156 -6.35 12.37 -6.41
C ARG A 156 -6.99 11.00 -6.63
N ILE A 157 -8.33 10.92 -6.63
CA ILE A 157 -9.04 9.66 -6.85
C ILE A 157 -8.76 9.12 -8.26
N THR A 158 -8.82 9.99 -9.27
CA THR A 158 -8.61 9.61 -10.68
C THR A 158 -7.16 9.26 -11.02
N SER A 159 -6.20 9.62 -10.18
CA SER A 159 -4.80 9.21 -10.34
C SER A 159 -4.55 7.72 -10.02
N GLN A 160 -5.50 7.05 -9.38
CA GLN A 160 -5.44 5.62 -9.06
C GLN A 160 -6.37 4.82 -9.95
N LEU A 161 -6.15 3.51 -10.03
CA LEU A 161 -7.11 2.63 -10.71
C LEU A 161 -8.46 2.71 -9.97
N PRO A 162 -9.60 2.86 -10.68
CA PRO A 162 -10.92 2.91 -10.04
C PRO A 162 -11.14 1.69 -9.15
N VAL A 163 -11.75 1.89 -7.99
CA VAL A 163 -11.99 0.80 -7.03
C VAL A 163 -12.82 -0.32 -7.67
N SER A 164 -13.78 0.04 -8.53
CA SER A 164 -14.60 -0.90 -9.30
C SER A 164 -13.78 -1.80 -10.24
N GLU A 165 -12.66 -1.31 -10.77
CA GLU A 165 -11.75 -2.14 -11.56
C GLU A 165 -10.91 -3.07 -10.67
N LYS A 166 -10.53 -2.62 -9.47
CA LYS A 166 -9.86 -3.48 -8.46
C LYS A 166 -10.78 -4.61 -8.00
N GLU A 167 -12.06 -4.32 -7.77
CA GLU A 167 -13.08 -5.29 -7.35
C GLU A 167 -13.19 -6.47 -8.33
N LYS A 168 -13.07 -6.23 -9.65
CA LYS A 168 -13.11 -7.31 -10.66
C LYS A 168 -11.99 -8.33 -10.51
N GLY A 169 -10.86 -7.92 -9.96
CA GLY A 169 -9.71 -8.78 -9.70
C GLY A 169 -9.61 -9.30 -8.27
N ALA A 170 -10.61 -9.06 -7.43
CA ALA A 170 -10.61 -9.44 -6.03
C ALA A 170 -11.17 -10.86 -5.82
N ASP A 171 -10.62 -11.59 -4.84
CA ASP A 171 -11.25 -12.82 -4.33
C ASP A 171 -12.38 -12.51 -3.34
N ALA A 172 -12.28 -11.38 -2.64
CA ALA A 172 -13.32 -10.84 -1.79
C ALA A 172 -13.28 -9.31 -1.76
N VAL A 173 -14.44 -8.70 -1.55
CA VAL A 173 -14.60 -7.26 -1.38
C VAL A 173 -15.18 -7.01 0.01
N ILE A 174 -14.62 -6.06 0.74
CA ILE A 174 -15.19 -5.52 1.96
C ILE A 174 -15.80 -4.16 1.63
N ASN A 175 -17.12 -4.06 1.75
CA ASN A 175 -17.80 -2.77 1.69
C ASN A 175 -17.62 -2.04 3.03
N ASN A 176 -17.02 -0.86 3.00
CA ASN A 176 -16.73 -0.03 4.16
C ASN A 176 -17.54 1.29 4.17
N ASP A 177 -18.75 1.26 3.61
CA ASP A 177 -19.72 2.35 3.64
C ASP A 177 -20.39 2.48 5.02
N GLY A 178 -20.59 1.34 5.69
CA GLY A 178 -21.31 1.22 6.95
C GLY A 178 -20.45 1.47 8.20
N THR A 179 -20.80 0.79 9.29
CA THR A 179 -20.12 0.92 10.58
C THR A 179 -18.88 0.02 10.66
N LEU A 180 -18.02 0.26 11.65
CA LEU A 180 -16.83 -0.56 11.90
C LEU A 180 -17.20 -2.02 12.18
N GLU A 181 -18.30 -2.26 12.89
CA GLU A 181 -18.79 -3.59 13.22
C GLU A 181 -19.24 -4.36 11.97
N GLU A 182 -19.84 -3.70 10.99
CA GLU A 182 -20.22 -4.33 9.72
C GLU A 182 -18.99 -4.68 8.88
N THR A 183 -17.99 -3.79 8.86
CA THR A 183 -16.69 -4.05 8.23
C THR A 183 -15.97 -5.23 8.89
N GLU A 184 -15.97 -5.30 10.23
CA GLU A 184 -15.37 -6.41 10.97
C GLU A 184 -16.12 -7.73 10.71
N ARG A 185 -17.45 -7.72 10.67
CA ARG A 185 -18.26 -8.89 10.36
C ARG A 185 -17.95 -9.45 8.96
N GLN A 186 -17.84 -8.58 7.96
CA GLN A 186 -17.46 -8.99 6.61
C GLN A 186 -16.05 -9.59 6.58
N LEU A 187 -15.09 -8.96 7.26
CA LEU A 187 -13.73 -9.46 7.38
C LEU A 187 -13.70 -10.86 8.02
N ASP A 188 -14.39 -11.06 9.14
CA ASP A 188 -14.44 -12.35 9.84
C ASP A 188 -15.09 -13.45 8.99
N ALA A 189 -16.16 -13.11 8.24
CA ALA A 189 -16.78 -14.04 7.31
C ALA A 189 -15.82 -14.47 6.19
N ILE A 190 -15.03 -13.53 5.63
CA ILE A 190 -14.03 -13.82 4.60
C ILE A 190 -12.92 -14.73 5.17
N LEU A 191 -12.35 -14.36 6.31
CA LEU A 191 -11.27 -15.12 6.95
C LEU A 191 -11.72 -16.54 7.31
N SER A 192 -12.94 -16.69 7.86
CA SER A 192 -13.54 -17.99 8.15
C SER A 192 -13.76 -18.81 6.88
N LYS A 193 -14.30 -18.21 5.81
CA LYS A 193 -14.54 -18.90 4.53
C LYS A 193 -13.23 -19.42 3.92
N TRP A 194 -12.13 -18.69 4.10
CA TRP A 194 -10.81 -19.08 3.60
C TRP A 194 -10.04 -19.99 4.56
N ASN A 195 -10.56 -20.27 5.75
CA ASN A 195 -9.84 -20.96 6.82
C ASN A 195 -8.47 -20.30 7.10
N ALA A 196 -8.44 -18.97 7.11
CA ALA A 196 -7.23 -18.20 7.40
C ALA A 196 -6.80 -18.47 8.85
N LYS A 197 -5.60 -19.06 9.01
CA LYS A 197 -4.99 -19.39 10.31
C LYS A 197 -3.83 -18.42 10.58
N LEU A 198 -3.57 -18.15 11.86
CA LEU A 198 -2.43 -17.32 12.28
C LEU A 198 -1.08 -17.94 11.93
#